data_AF-A0A8H3BGE8-F1
#
_entry.id   AF-A0A8H3BGE8-F1
#
_cell.length_a   1.000
_cell.length_b   1.000
_cell.length_c   1.000
_cell.angle_alpha   90.00
_cell.angle_beta   90.00
_cell.angle_gamma   90.00
#
_symmetry.space_group_name_H-M   'P 1'
#
loop_
_entity.id
_entity.type
_entity.pdbx_description
1 polymer ?
#
loop_
_entity_poly.entity_id
_entity_poly.type
_entity_poly.pdbx_seq_one_letter_code
_entity_poly.pdbx_strand_id
1 'polypeptide(L)'
;MDRIGTSIECSVAVLLRPLEERCPTEDTRRSLADSDGASKPRGCACALLGVRIGPSHLLAVLPRGTRQSSFKRTRSRRLPSISSPWLMFTLVIALLVALCGFVSATPGLSLSISTPQSAANIDELSVISTITNTGKFPLRLLNHPQTVLSHLPTRIFDIRRGNSTPEFTGMIVHYSPDYVIQKNNSVDFTFLAPGQTSEHVHALAGVYNFTSTGVGEYEIKAYNRFHHVDVSGRVVSFDAGTQTTRFELTGGLARSQKLALKNFGSFNQPTQMLQNGCTPDQQNMITEAVTYADQYISNALTYLQTLSGDTPRYGTWFGMYDPQRVETVKSHYANSVGRAMLSTYDCMPDSCQDGSVAYVWRQQPGVIHFCGWFWTRPAYGSNSKAGTIIHELTHFTGTEDYVYGGAGSMDLARSTPAVAVMNADNHMYFAENYPALQ
;
A
#
# COMPACT_ATOMS: atom_id res chain seq x y z
N MET A 1 -37.90 -27.69 48.34
CA MET A 1 -38.06 -26.62 49.34
C MET A 1 -36.79 -25.78 49.26
N ASP A 2 -36.76 -24.84 48.32
CA ASP A 2 -37.11 -23.40 48.53
C ASP A 2 -36.01 -22.71 49.38
N ARG A 3 -35.34 -21.62 49.00
CA ARG A 3 -35.61 -20.53 48.04
C ARG A 3 -34.39 -19.58 47.92
N ILE A 4 -34.23 -18.97 46.72
CA ILE A 4 -33.89 -17.54 46.39
C ILE A 4 -32.49 -17.03 46.79
N GLY A 5 -31.69 -16.32 45.98
CA GLY A 5 -31.80 -15.60 44.71
C GLY A 5 -30.73 -14.47 44.74
N THR A 6 -29.98 -14.12 43.70
CA THR A 6 -30.37 -13.20 42.61
C THR A 6 -29.18 -12.97 41.66
N SER A 7 -29.50 -12.72 40.38
CA SER A 7 -28.63 -12.47 39.22
C SER A 7 -28.36 -10.98 38.99
N ILE A 8 -27.32 -10.64 38.21
CA ILE A 8 -27.34 -9.56 37.19
C ILE A 8 -26.38 -9.94 36.04
N GLU A 9 -26.94 -10.25 34.86
CA GLU A 9 -26.26 -10.22 33.55
C GLU A 9 -26.81 -9.00 32.78
N CYS A 10 -25.94 -8.23 32.12
CA CYS A 10 -26.33 -7.15 31.21
C CYS A 10 -26.06 -7.56 29.76
N SER A 11 -27.14 -7.89 29.03
CA SER A 11 -27.17 -8.01 27.58
C SER A 11 -27.71 -6.72 26.97
N VAL A 12 -26.98 -6.12 26.02
CA VAL A 12 -27.42 -4.96 25.24
C VAL A 12 -28.07 -5.46 23.95
N ALA A 13 -29.38 -5.25 23.81
CA ALA A 13 -30.14 -5.51 22.60
C ALA A 13 -30.18 -4.25 21.73
N VAL A 14 -29.77 -4.38 20.47
CA VAL A 14 -29.92 -3.34 19.43
C VAL A 14 -31.20 -3.63 18.64
N LEU A 15 -32.13 -2.69 18.67
CA LEU A 15 -33.36 -2.66 17.87
C LEU A 15 -33.04 -2.18 16.45
N LEU A 16 -33.26 -3.02 15.45
CA LEU A 16 -33.44 -2.61 14.05
C LEU A 16 -34.78 -3.16 13.56
N ARG A 17 -35.72 -2.26 13.25
CA ARG A 17 -36.98 -2.57 12.54
C ARG A 17 -36.70 -2.55 11.04
N PRO A 18 -37.23 -3.50 10.25
CA PRO A 18 -37.26 -3.40 8.80
C PRO A 18 -38.50 -2.62 8.35
N LEU A 19 -38.32 -1.66 7.43
CA LEU A 19 -39.40 -1.12 6.62
C LEU A 19 -39.48 -1.95 5.33
N GLU A 20 -40.48 -2.83 5.28
CA GLU A 20 -40.97 -3.44 4.05
C GLU A 20 -41.89 -2.43 3.35
N GLU A 21 -41.52 -1.98 2.16
CA GLU A 21 -42.49 -1.40 1.22
C GLU A 21 -42.79 -2.41 0.10
N ARG A 22 -44.08 -2.75 0.01
CA ARG A 22 -44.67 -3.66 -0.96
C ARG A 22 -44.88 -2.93 -2.29
N CYS A 23 -44.38 -3.49 -3.39
CA CYS A 23 -44.89 -3.21 -4.73
C CYS A 23 -46.14 -4.05 -5.01
N PRO A 24 -47.20 -3.50 -5.63
CA PRO A 24 -48.28 -4.31 -6.18
C PRO A 24 -47.94 -4.80 -7.59
N THR A 25 -48.25 -6.07 -7.83
CA THR A 25 -48.31 -6.75 -9.12
C THR A 25 -49.65 -6.47 -9.81
N GLU A 26 -49.66 -6.13 -11.10
CA GLU A 26 -50.71 -6.60 -12.01
C GLU A 26 -50.23 -6.64 -13.47
N ASP A 27 -50.60 -7.72 -14.14
CA ASP A 27 -50.27 -8.14 -15.50
C ASP A 27 -51.48 -7.88 -16.41
N THR A 28 -51.34 -7.17 -17.54
CA THR A 28 -52.13 -7.47 -18.75
C THR A 28 -51.48 -6.98 -20.05
N ARG A 29 -51.11 -7.94 -20.90
CA ARG A 29 -50.99 -7.95 -22.39
C ARG A 29 -51.59 -6.77 -23.21
N ARG A 30 -50.81 -6.24 -24.19
CA ARG A 30 -50.90 -6.43 -25.68
C ARG A 30 -50.31 -5.23 -26.47
N SER A 31 -49.26 -5.50 -27.27
CA SER A 31 -49.16 -5.26 -28.73
C SER A 31 -49.65 -3.93 -29.33
N LEU A 32 -48.74 -3.07 -29.84
CA LEU A 32 -48.58 -2.64 -31.25
C LEU A 32 -47.67 -1.40 -31.39
N ALA A 33 -47.14 -1.26 -32.60
CA ALA A 33 -46.04 -0.40 -33.04
C ALA A 33 -46.41 1.08 -33.32
N ASP A 34 -45.34 1.82 -33.59
CA ASP A 34 -45.19 2.99 -34.48
C ASP A 34 -45.14 4.44 -33.93
N SER A 35 -43.94 5.00 -34.11
CA SER A 35 -43.59 6.30 -34.71
C SER A 35 -43.89 7.64 -34.03
N ASP A 36 -42.80 8.42 -33.92
CA ASP A 36 -42.61 9.86 -34.16
C ASP A 36 -43.45 10.94 -33.43
N GLY A 37 -42.74 11.96 -32.95
CA GLY A 37 -43.23 13.34 -32.97
C GLY A 37 -42.99 14.17 -31.71
N ALA A 38 -42.02 15.07 -31.80
CA ALA A 38 -41.62 16.08 -30.82
C ALA A 38 -42.75 16.96 -30.22
N SER A 39 -42.61 17.38 -28.96
CA SER A 39 -42.77 18.80 -28.54
C SER A 39 -42.39 19.06 -27.07
N LYS A 40 -42.02 20.33 -26.83
CA LYS A 40 -41.31 20.99 -25.71
C LYS A 40 -41.87 20.82 -24.27
N PRO A 41 -41.04 21.16 -23.24
CA PRO A 41 -41.31 20.87 -21.83
C PRO A 41 -42.14 21.96 -21.15
N ARG A 42 -42.95 21.55 -20.16
CA ARG A 42 -43.53 22.44 -19.13
C ARG A 42 -42.88 22.11 -17.79
N GLY A 43 -42.40 23.17 -17.13
CA GLY A 43 -41.64 23.09 -15.89
C GLY A 43 -42.48 22.72 -14.67
N CYS A 44 -41.77 22.22 -13.67
CA CYS A 44 -42.12 22.34 -12.27
C CYS A 44 -40.86 22.79 -11.52
N ALA A 45 -40.91 24.02 -11.04
CA ALA A 45 -39.96 24.57 -10.09
C ALA A 45 -40.29 24.02 -8.70
N CYS A 46 -39.32 23.40 -8.03
CA CYS A 46 -39.35 23.21 -6.58
C CYS A 46 -38.23 24.05 -5.97
N ALA A 47 -38.64 25.03 -5.17
CA ALA A 47 -37.78 25.94 -4.44
C ALA A 47 -36.99 25.19 -3.36
N LEU A 48 -35.66 25.27 -3.43
CA LEU A 48 -34.77 24.93 -2.32
C LEU A 48 -34.68 26.15 -1.39
N LEU A 49 -35.33 26.08 -0.23
CA LEU A 49 -35.06 26.98 0.88
C LEU A 49 -33.66 26.65 1.44
N GLY A 50 -32.72 27.55 1.21
CA GLY A 50 -31.43 27.54 1.88
C GLY A 50 -31.57 28.01 3.32
N VAL A 51 -31.10 27.21 4.28
CA VAL A 51 -30.81 27.66 5.64
C VAL A 51 -29.29 27.75 5.76
N ARG A 52 -28.79 28.99 5.80
CA ARG A 52 -27.40 29.31 6.18
C ARG A 52 -27.28 29.18 7.69
N ILE A 53 -26.34 28.35 8.15
CA ILE A 53 -25.89 28.32 9.54
C ILE A 53 -24.60 29.16 9.58
N GLY A 54 -24.65 30.32 10.24
CA GLY A 54 -23.49 31.19 10.47
C GLY A 54 -22.65 30.73 11.67
N PRO A 55 -21.37 31.11 11.75
CA PRO A 55 -20.48 30.70 12.83
C PRO A 55 -20.64 31.62 14.05
N SER A 56 -20.96 31.03 15.20
CA SER A 56 -20.97 31.72 16.49
C SER A 56 -19.55 31.78 17.06
N HIS A 57 -18.99 32.99 17.11
CA HIS A 57 -17.78 33.32 17.86
C HIS A 57 -18.05 33.24 19.36
N LEU A 58 -17.31 32.37 20.08
CA LEU A 58 -17.19 32.45 21.54
C LEU A 58 -15.87 33.17 21.88
N LEU A 59 -15.99 34.43 22.32
CA LEU A 59 -14.92 35.23 22.91
C LEU A 59 -14.69 34.78 24.36
N ALA A 60 -13.52 34.22 24.64
CA ALA A 60 -13.04 33.96 26.00
C ALA A 60 -12.60 35.28 26.66
N VAL A 61 -13.26 35.62 27.77
CA VAL A 61 -12.93 36.75 28.63
C VAL A 61 -11.78 36.37 29.57
N LEU A 62 -10.64 37.03 29.44
CA LEU A 62 -9.55 37.05 30.42
C LEU A 62 -9.67 38.32 31.27
N PRO A 63 -9.50 38.26 32.60
CA PRO A 63 -9.14 39.46 33.36
C PRO A 63 -7.63 39.47 33.68
N ARG A 64 -6.95 40.50 33.18
CA ARG A 64 -5.68 41.01 33.74
C ARG A 64 -6.02 42.09 34.76
N GLY A 65 -5.46 42.00 35.96
CA GLY A 65 -5.42 43.08 36.94
C GLY A 65 -4.14 42.99 37.77
N THR A 66 -3.26 43.98 37.62
CA THR A 66 -2.03 44.18 38.38
C THR A 66 -2.25 45.30 39.40
N ARG A 67 -1.76 45.15 40.65
CA ARG A 67 -0.82 46.09 41.33
C ARG A 67 -0.67 45.85 42.86
N GLN A 68 0.60 45.70 43.24
CA GLN A 68 1.35 46.34 44.34
C GLN A 68 0.93 46.26 45.83
N SER A 69 1.78 45.51 46.56
CA SER A 69 2.51 45.83 47.81
C SER A 69 1.79 46.34 49.07
N SER A 70 1.91 45.57 50.15
CA SER A 70 2.27 46.11 51.47
C SER A 70 2.97 45.05 52.32
N PHE A 71 4.15 45.42 52.83
CA PHE A 71 5.03 44.64 53.70
C PHE A 71 4.47 44.66 55.13
N LYS A 72 4.10 43.51 55.71
CA LYS A 72 4.00 43.35 57.17
C LYS A 72 4.57 42.01 57.61
N ARG A 73 5.58 42.12 58.46
CA ARG A 73 6.38 41.08 59.10
C ARG A 73 5.62 40.57 60.32
N THR A 74 5.34 39.27 60.44
CA THR A 74 5.11 38.62 61.74
C THR A 74 5.12 37.08 61.70
N ARG A 75 6.02 36.54 62.52
CA ARG A 75 6.02 35.26 63.27
C ARG A 75 5.92 33.93 62.51
N SER A 76 7.05 33.23 62.56
CA SER A 76 7.21 31.79 62.38
C SER A 76 6.19 31.00 63.23
N ARG A 77 5.44 30.13 62.57
CA ARG A 77 4.72 29.00 63.19
C ARG A 77 5.37 27.72 62.68
N ARG A 78 5.72 26.85 63.62
CA ARG A 78 6.36 25.54 63.40
C ARG A 78 5.44 24.65 62.55
N LEU A 79 5.99 24.02 61.51
CA LEU A 79 5.40 22.87 60.84
C LEU A 79 5.58 21.62 61.73
N PRO A 80 4.56 20.76 61.90
CA PRO A 80 4.74 19.49 62.59
C PRO A 80 5.50 18.51 61.70
N SER A 81 6.47 17.80 62.29
CA SER A 81 7.19 16.70 61.67
C SER A 81 6.25 15.50 61.50
N ILE A 82 5.87 15.19 60.27
CA ILE A 82 5.17 13.95 59.93
C ILE A 82 6.24 12.91 59.60
N SER A 83 6.67 12.17 60.61
CA SER A 83 7.45 10.94 60.44
C SER A 83 6.47 9.79 60.17
N SER A 84 6.16 9.57 58.88
CA SER A 84 5.33 8.45 58.42
C SER A 84 6.17 7.54 57.51
N PRO A 85 6.54 6.32 57.96
CA PRO A 85 7.26 5.33 57.14
C PRO A 85 6.50 4.92 55.87
N TRP A 86 5.19 5.19 55.83
CA TRP A 86 4.28 4.78 54.75
C TRP A 86 4.39 5.67 53.51
N LEU A 87 4.80 6.94 53.65
CA LEU A 87 5.01 7.86 52.52
C LEU A 87 6.32 7.59 51.76
N MET A 88 7.34 7.04 52.43
CA MET A 88 8.59 6.63 51.78
C MET A 88 8.42 5.33 50.97
N PHE A 89 7.57 4.40 51.45
CA PHE A 89 7.33 3.13 50.74
C PHE A 89 6.53 3.32 49.44
N THR A 90 5.55 4.22 49.43
CA THR A 90 4.76 4.53 48.22
C THR A 90 5.58 5.31 47.19
N LEU A 91 6.49 6.17 47.61
CA LEU A 91 7.40 6.89 46.70
C LEU A 91 8.40 5.95 46.02
N VAL A 92 8.91 4.93 46.74
CA VAL A 92 9.84 3.93 46.19
C VAL A 92 9.14 2.98 45.20
N ILE A 93 7.89 2.59 45.44
CA ILE A 93 7.09 1.81 44.49
C ILE A 93 6.76 2.64 43.23
N ALA A 94 6.41 3.92 43.39
CA ALA A 94 6.16 4.81 42.26
C ALA A 94 7.44 5.08 41.44
N LEU A 95 8.61 5.14 42.08
CA LEU A 95 9.90 5.25 41.38
C LEU A 95 10.30 3.94 40.68
N LEU A 96 9.99 2.78 41.25
CA LEU A 96 10.25 1.46 40.65
C LEU A 96 9.33 1.17 39.45
N VAL A 97 8.08 1.63 39.47
CA VAL A 97 7.16 1.52 38.32
C VAL A 97 7.56 2.47 37.18
N ALA A 98 8.17 3.63 37.50
CA ALA A 98 8.71 4.55 36.49
C ALA A 98 10.05 4.09 35.87
N LEU A 99 10.69 3.07 36.43
CA LEU A 99 11.92 2.44 35.92
C LEU A 99 11.67 1.19 35.08
N CYS A 100 10.42 0.77 34.90
CA CYS A 100 10.03 -0.04 33.74
C CYS A 100 10.07 0.85 32.51
N GLY A 101 11.30 1.22 32.09
CA GLY A 101 11.52 1.76 30.77
C GLY A 101 10.80 0.86 29.77
N PHE A 102 10.11 1.44 28.81
CA PHE A 102 9.69 0.71 27.63
C PHE A 102 10.97 0.16 27.00
N VAL A 103 11.32 -1.09 27.33
CA VAL A 103 12.29 -1.84 26.55
C VAL A 103 11.60 -1.94 25.20
N SER A 104 12.00 -1.08 24.26
CA SER A 104 11.68 -1.24 22.86
C SER A 104 12.35 -2.54 22.46
N ALA A 105 11.61 -3.63 22.63
CA ALA A 105 12.10 -4.94 22.29
C ALA A 105 12.16 -4.97 20.77
N THR A 106 13.38 -4.89 20.24
CA THR A 106 13.62 -5.02 18.81
C THR A 106 13.00 -6.33 18.35
N PRO A 107 12.07 -6.31 17.37
CA PRO A 107 11.51 -7.53 16.81
C PRO A 107 12.65 -8.48 16.38
N GLY A 108 12.58 -9.73 16.84
CA GLY A 108 13.53 -10.78 16.45
C GLY A 108 12.86 -11.76 15.50
N LEU A 109 13.37 -11.88 14.28
CA LEU A 109 12.89 -12.84 13.29
C LEU A 109 14.09 -13.47 12.58
N SER A 110 14.04 -14.79 12.40
CA SER A 110 14.94 -15.50 11.51
C SER A 110 14.17 -15.99 10.28
N LEU A 111 14.81 -15.91 9.13
CA LEU A 111 14.32 -16.41 7.84
C LEU A 111 15.37 -17.36 7.27
N SER A 112 15.00 -18.62 7.07
CA SER A 112 15.83 -19.59 6.33
C SER A 112 15.09 -20.04 5.08
N ILE A 113 15.84 -20.35 4.02
CA ILE A 113 15.30 -20.93 2.80
C ILE A 113 16.01 -22.25 2.47
N SER A 114 15.24 -23.21 1.99
CA SER A 114 15.76 -24.46 1.45
C SER A 114 15.31 -24.66 0.01
N THR A 115 16.18 -25.27 -0.78
CA THR A 115 15.96 -25.58 -2.20
C THR A 115 16.41 -27.01 -2.47
N PRO A 116 15.87 -27.68 -3.50
CA PRO A 116 16.54 -28.82 -4.12
C PRO A 116 18.01 -28.47 -4.44
N GLN A 117 18.93 -29.41 -4.24
CA GLN A 117 20.35 -29.20 -4.57
C GLN A 117 20.58 -29.03 -6.07
N SER A 118 19.76 -29.72 -6.88
CA SER A 118 19.79 -29.64 -8.33
C SER A 118 18.39 -29.85 -8.90
N ALA A 119 18.10 -29.25 -10.05
CA ALA A 119 16.89 -29.46 -10.83
C ALA A 119 17.21 -29.58 -12.33
N ALA A 120 16.48 -30.46 -13.03
CA ALA A 120 16.59 -30.59 -14.49
C ALA A 120 15.67 -29.61 -15.24
N ASN A 121 14.66 -29.08 -14.54
CA ASN A 121 13.72 -28.09 -15.04
C ASN A 121 13.30 -27.16 -13.90
N ILE A 122 13.11 -25.88 -14.20
CA ILE A 122 12.61 -24.90 -13.24
C ILE A 122 11.25 -25.28 -12.63
N ASP A 123 10.43 -26.06 -13.34
CA ASP A 123 9.16 -26.60 -12.83
C ASP A 123 9.33 -27.51 -11.61
N GLU A 124 10.51 -28.10 -11.43
CA GLU A 124 10.86 -28.96 -10.29
C GLU A 124 11.43 -28.15 -9.11
N LEU A 125 11.73 -26.86 -9.32
CA LEU A 125 12.41 -26.02 -8.35
C LEU A 125 11.41 -25.20 -7.54
N SER A 126 11.17 -25.66 -6.31
CA SER A 126 10.44 -24.91 -5.28
C SER A 126 11.37 -24.52 -4.14
N VAL A 127 11.23 -23.29 -3.65
CA VAL A 127 11.93 -22.78 -2.48
C VAL A 127 10.99 -22.89 -1.28
N ILE A 128 11.44 -23.52 -0.21
CA ILE A 128 10.69 -23.53 1.05
C ILE A 128 11.31 -22.48 1.97
N SER A 129 10.51 -21.49 2.37
CA SER A 129 10.92 -20.51 3.36
C SER A 129 10.36 -20.88 4.73
N THR A 130 11.19 -20.82 5.75
CA THR A 130 10.83 -21.03 7.14
C THR A 130 11.13 -19.75 7.92
N ILE A 131 10.11 -19.16 8.51
CA ILE A 131 10.23 -17.97 9.36
C ILE A 131 9.98 -18.33 10.82
N THR A 132 10.82 -17.85 11.72
CA THR A 132 10.69 -18.12 13.16
C THR A 132 10.81 -16.83 13.95
N ASN A 133 9.84 -16.58 14.82
CA ASN A 133 9.93 -15.48 15.78
C ASN A 133 10.95 -15.82 16.88
N THR A 134 12.13 -15.22 16.80
CA THR A 134 13.22 -15.40 17.78
C THR A 134 13.14 -14.39 18.93
N GLY A 135 12.17 -13.47 18.87
CA GLY A 135 11.90 -12.49 19.91
C GLY A 135 11.11 -13.06 21.09
N LYS A 136 10.86 -12.20 22.07
CA LYS A 136 10.10 -12.53 23.30
C LYS A 136 8.63 -12.13 23.23
N PHE A 137 8.20 -11.48 22.15
CA PHE A 137 6.86 -10.91 21.99
C PHE A 137 6.21 -11.43 20.72
N PRO A 138 4.87 -11.55 20.69
CA PRO A 138 4.16 -11.96 19.48
C PRO A 138 4.37 -10.95 18.35
N LEU A 139 4.52 -11.45 17.14
CA LEU A 139 4.61 -10.66 15.93
C LEU A 139 3.33 -10.78 15.12
N ARG A 140 2.83 -9.64 14.67
CA ARG A 140 1.80 -9.52 13.64
C ARG A 140 2.45 -8.94 12.41
N LEU A 141 2.73 -9.76 11.40
CA LEU A 141 3.46 -9.40 10.21
C LEU A 141 2.49 -9.21 9.04
N LEU A 142 2.65 -8.16 8.25
CA LEU A 142 1.91 -8.00 6.99
C LEU A 142 2.32 -9.10 6.00
N ASN A 143 1.34 -9.69 5.31
CA ASN A 143 1.55 -10.57 4.16
C ASN A 143 1.92 -9.73 2.92
N HIS A 144 3.02 -8.99 3.05
CA HIS A 144 3.47 -7.96 2.13
C HIS A 144 4.00 -8.60 0.84
N PRO A 145 3.71 -8.05 -0.36
CA PRO A 145 4.16 -8.63 -1.64
C PRO A 145 5.66 -8.91 -1.67
N GLN A 146 6.48 -8.02 -1.12
CA GLN A 146 7.94 -8.16 -1.13
C GLN A 146 8.51 -9.09 -0.05
N THR A 147 7.70 -10.01 0.48
CA THR A 147 8.11 -10.95 1.52
C THR A 147 7.63 -12.34 1.19
N VAL A 148 8.30 -13.35 1.74
CA VAL A 148 7.92 -14.77 1.63
C VAL A 148 6.55 -15.12 2.25
N LEU A 149 5.84 -14.13 2.81
CA LEU A 149 4.48 -14.27 3.35
C LEU A 149 3.39 -14.03 2.31
N SER A 150 3.69 -13.36 1.19
CA SER A 150 2.72 -13.18 0.12
C SER A 150 2.57 -14.47 -0.68
N HIS A 151 1.34 -14.75 -1.10
CA HIS A 151 1.03 -15.84 -2.02
C HIS A 151 1.14 -15.42 -3.49
N LEU A 152 1.33 -14.12 -3.76
CA LEU A 152 1.47 -13.62 -5.12
C LEU A 152 2.87 -13.95 -5.67
N PRO A 153 2.98 -14.31 -6.96
CA PRO A 153 4.26 -14.63 -7.62
C PRO A 153 5.07 -13.36 -7.91
N THR A 154 5.50 -12.67 -6.86
CA THR A 154 6.24 -11.40 -6.91
C THR A 154 7.73 -11.60 -6.64
N ARG A 155 8.53 -10.54 -6.73
CA ARG A 155 9.97 -10.63 -6.52
C ARG A 155 10.31 -10.66 -5.03
N ILE A 156 10.48 -11.87 -4.51
CA ILE A 156 10.83 -12.12 -3.09
C ILE A 156 12.23 -12.76 -2.90
N PHE A 157 12.95 -13.03 -4.00
CA PHE A 157 14.29 -13.61 -3.99
C PHE A 157 15.25 -12.77 -4.83
N ASP A 158 16.47 -12.58 -4.33
CA ASP A 158 17.65 -12.21 -5.13
C ASP A 158 18.33 -13.50 -5.58
N ILE A 159 18.40 -13.72 -6.89
CA ILE A 159 18.98 -14.91 -7.51
C ILE A 159 20.11 -14.47 -8.42
N ARG A 160 21.31 -15.03 -8.21
CA ARG A 160 22.52 -14.60 -8.90
C ARG A 160 23.34 -15.79 -9.39
N ARG A 161 23.97 -15.61 -10.55
CA ARG A 161 25.08 -16.44 -11.03
C ARG A 161 26.24 -15.52 -11.37
N GLY A 162 27.20 -15.41 -10.45
CA GLY A 162 28.23 -14.39 -10.50
C GLY A 162 27.61 -12.98 -10.51
N ASN A 163 27.88 -12.22 -11.57
CA ASN A 163 27.36 -10.86 -11.72
C ASN A 163 26.02 -10.79 -12.48
N SER A 164 25.49 -11.92 -12.95
CA SER A 164 24.25 -11.97 -13.73
C SER A 164 23.08 -12.41 -12.86
N THR A 165 21.90 -11.84 -13.12
CA THR A 165 20.64 -12.21 -12.48
C THR A 165 19.66 -12.73 -13.53
N PRO A 166 18.90 -13.81 -13.26
CA PRO A 166 17.80 -14.22 -14.11
C PRO A 166 16.79 -13.08 -14.32
N GLU A 167 16.09 -13.09 -15.43
CA GLU A 167 15.01 -12.12 -15.67
C GLU A 167 13.84 -12.43 -14.74
N PHE A 168 13.34 -11.41 -14.05
CA PHE A 168 12.10 -11.52 -13.29
C PHE A 168 10.88 -11.36 -14.22
N THR A 169 10.03 -12.38 -14.26
CA THR A 169 8.80 -12.47 -15.06
C THR A 169 7.52 -12.52 -14.23
N GLY A 170 7.65 -12.41 -12.91
CA GLY A 170 6.54 -12.41 -11.99
C GLY A 170 5.73 -11.11 -12.00
N MET A 171 4.75 -11.06 -11.11
CA MET A 171 3.88 -9.89 -10.91
C MET A 171 4.63 -8.75 -10.23
N ILE A 172 4.35 -7.53 -10.66
CA ILE A 172 4.74 -6.28 -9.97
C ILE A 172 3.44 -5.63 -9.50
N VAL A 173 3.33 -5.32 -8.21
CA VAL A 173 2.04 -5.09 -7.56
C VAL A 173 2.09 -3.80 -6.76
N HIS A 174 1.35 -2.78 -7.18
CA HIS A 174 1.08 -1.65 -6.33
C HIS A 174 0.24 -2.08 -5.13
N TYR A 175 0.81 -1.94 -3.94
CA TYR A 175 0.22 -2.38 -2.68
C TYR A 175 0.01 -1.20 -1.72
N SER A 176 -1.08 -1.24 -0.95
CA SER A 176 -1.39 -0.22 0.06
C SER A 176 -1.39 -0.82 1.46
N PRO A 177 -0.27 -0.71 2.22
CA PRO A 177 -0.20 -1.20 3.60
C PRO A 177 -1.24 -0.54 4.51
N ASP A 178 -1.45 0.78 4.38
CA ASP A 178 -2.38 1.54 5.22
C ASP A 178 -3.81 1.04 5.10
N TYR A 179 -4.24 0.65 3.90
CA TYR A 179 -5.56 0.06 3.69
C TYR A 179 -5.70 -1.28 4.40
N VAL A 180 -4.70 -2.16 4.27
CA VAL A 180 -4.70 -3.47 4.91
C VAL A 180 -4.76 -3.34 6.43
N ILE A 181 -4.02 -2.37 6.98
CA ILE A 181 -4.04 -2.05 8.41
C ILE A 181 -5.42 -1.53 8.84
N GLN A 182 -6.01 -0.62 8.06
CA GLN A 182 -7.32 -0.04 8.36
C GLN A 182 -8.44 -1.07 8.31
N LYS A 183 -8.44 -1.94 7.28
CA LYS A 183 -9.41 -3.03 7.12
C LYS A 183 -9.25 -4.08 8.20
N ASN A 184 -8.01 -4.30 8.66
CA ASN A 184 -7.68 -5.17 9.79
C ASN A 184 -8.21 -6.60 9.63
N ASN A 185 -8.23 -7.12 8.39
CA ASN A 185 -8.66 -8.48 8.10
C ASN A 185 -7.54 -9.46 8.48
N SER A 186 -7.85 -10.51 9.24
CA SER A 186 -6.84 -11.41 9.79
C SER A 186 -6.04 -12.16 8.74
N VAL A 187 -6.61 -12.42 7.55
CA VAL A 187 -5.95 -13.14 6.44
C VAL A 187 -4.80 -12.35 5.81
N ASP A 188 -4.73 -11.04 6.05
CA ASP A 188 -3.66 -10.17 5.53
C ASP A 188 -2.43 -10.15 6.44
N PHE A 189 -2.50 -10.86 7.57
CA PHE A 189 -1.44 -10.90 8.56
C PHE A 189 -1.04 -12.33 8.89
N THR A 190 0.27 -12.52 9.07
CA THR A 190 0.82 -13.71 9.71
C THR A 190 1.12 -13.40 11.17
N PHE A 191 0.54 -14.22 12.07
CA PHE A 191 0.74 -14.10 13.51
C PHE A 191 1.72 -15.17 13.99
N LEU A 192 2.80 -14.74 14.65
CA LEU A 192 3.81 -15.63 15.24
C LEU A 192 3.99 -15.34 16.73
N ALA A 193 3.61 -16.28 17.58
CA ALA A 193 3.99 -16.27 18.99
C ALA A 193 5.53 -16.41 19.15
N PRO A 194 6.11 -16.05 20.30
CA PRO A 194 7.52 -16.29 20.59
C PRO A 194 7.91 -17.76 20.35
N GLY A 195 8.96 -17.99 19.56
CA GLY A 195 9.41 -19.34 19.18
C GLY A 195 8.55 -20.05 18.14
N GLN A 196 7.44 -19.45 17.68
CA GLN A 196 6.60 -20.04 16.64
C GLN A 196 7.27 -19.92 15.27
N THR A 197 7.08 -20.95 14.47
CA THR A 197 7.57 -21.04 13.09
C THR A 197 6.40 -21.12 12.11
N SER A 198 6.59 -20.59 10.91
CA SER A 198 5.70 -20.79 9.76
C SER A 198 6.51 -21.12 8.51
N GLU A 199 5.95 -21.98 7.65
CA GLU A 199 6.59 -22.46 6.43
C GLU A 199 5.74 -22.15 5.20
N HIS A 200 6.41 -21.74 4.12
CA HIS A 200 5.77 -21.37 2.86
C HIS A 200 6.56 -21.94 1.69
N VAL A 201 5.86 -22.38 0.64
CA VAL A 201 6.45 -22.96 -0.56
C VAL A 201 6.28 -21.98 -1.72
N HIS A 202 7.38 -21.73 -2.43
CA HIS A 202 7.46 -20.74 -3.51
C HIS A 202 7.97 -21.40 -4.78
N ALA A 203 7.14 -21.41 -5.84
CA ALA A 203 7.58 -21.86 -7.14
C ALA A 203 8.40 -20.76 -7.84
N LEU A 204 9.55 -21.12 -8.43
CA LEU A 204 10.31 -20.18 -9.27
C LEU A 204 9.85 -20.20 -10.73
N ALA A 205 9.22 -21.30 -11.16
CA ALA A 205 8.67 -21.47 -12.49
C ALA A 205 7.58 -20.43 -12.80
N GLY A 206 7.75 -19.69 -13.90
CA GLY A 206 6.84 -18.61 -14.31
C GLY A 206 7.10 -17.26 -13.62
N VAL A 207 7.96 -17.23 -12.59
CA VAL A 207 8.35 -16.01 -11.85
C VAL A 207 9.74 -15.54 -12.27
N TYR A 208 10.63 -16.46 -12.65
CA TYR A 208 11.97 -16.17 -13.15
C TYR A 208 12.25 -16.91 -14.45
N ASN A 209 13.00 -16.26 -15.34
CA ASN A 209 13.49 -16.80 -16.59
C ASN A 209 15.03 -16.81 -16.58
N PHE A 210 15.60 -18.01 -16.57
CA PHE A 210 17.03 -18.27 -16.49
C PHE A 210 17.69 -18.42 -17.87
N THR A 211 16.95 -18.21 -18.96
CA THR A 211 17.46 -18.45 -20.32
C THR A 211 18.69 -17.60 -20.64
N SER A 212 18.69 -16.33 -20.23
CA SER A 212 19.80 -15.40 -20.46
C SER A 212 21.04 -15.73 -19.62
N THR A 213 20.84 -16.36 -18.45
CA THR A 213 21.90 -16.70 -17.50
C THR A 213 22.43 -18.13 -17.66
N GLY A 214 21.67 -19.02 -18.33
CA GLY A 214 22.07 -20.38 -18.70
C GLY A 214 22.00 -21.42 -17.59
N VAL A 215 22.42 -22.65 -17.88
CA VAL A 215 22.58 -23.73 -16.88
C VAL A 215 23.79 -23.46 -15.97
N GLY A 216 23.73 -23.85 -14.70
CA GLY A 216 24.80 -23.67 -13.73
C GLY A 216 24.33 -23.53 -12.28
N GLU A 217 25.28 -23.28 -11.39
CA GLU A 217 25.00 -23.00 -9.97
C GLU A 217 24.52 -21.55 -9.78
N TYR A 218 23.46 -21.40 -8.99
CA TYR A 218 22.89 -20.12 -8.59
C TYR A 218 22.95 -19.95 -7.08
N GLU A 219 23.28 -18.73 -6.66
CA GLU A 219 23.05 -18.24 -5.31
C GLU A 219 21.64 -17.68 -5.21
N ILE A 220 20.94 -18.00 -4.13
CA ILE A 220 19.61 -17.48 -3.83
C ILE A 220 19.55 -16.96 -2.40
N LYS A 221 18.93 -15.79 -2.25
CA LYS A 221 18.67 -15.15 -0.96
C LYS A 221 17.25 -14.58 -0.96
N ALA A 222 16.51 -14.81 0.12
CA ALA A 222 15.21 -14.18 0.29
C ALA A 222 15.33 -12.72 0.74
N TYR A 223 14.43 -11.86 0.25
CA TYR A 223 14.23 -10.54 0.84
C TYR A 223 13.81 -10.69 2.29
N ASN A 224 14.50 -9.97 3.17
CA ASN A 224 14.44 -10.20 4.61
C ASN A 224 13.86 -9.02 5.37
N ARG A 225 13.34 -7.99 4.70
CA ARG A 225 12.68 -6.87 5.36
C ARG A 225 11.21 -7.19 5.59
N PHE A 226 10.77 -7.19 6.84
CA PHE A 226 9.39 -7.47 7.24
C PHE A 226 8.73 -6.26 7.89
N HIS A 227 7.40 -6.25 7.91
CA HIS A 227 6.60 -5.15 8.42
C HIS A 227 5.68 -5.66 9.55
N HIS A 228 6.03 -5.34 10.79
CA HIS A 228 5.20 -5.62 11.95
C HIS A 228 4.21 -4.49 12.20
N VAL A 229 2.95 -4.82 12.46
CA VAL A 229 1.93 -3.84 12.88
C VAL A 229 1.75 -3.92 14.38
N ASP A 230 2.12 -2.85 15.09
CA ASP A 230 2.00 -2.77 16.54
C ASP A 230 0.53 -2.63 16.99
N VAL A 231 0.30 -2.69 18.30
CA VAL A 231 -1.05 -2.58 18.90
C VAL A 231 -1.73 -1.23 18.63
N SER A 232 -0.97 -0.20 18.26
CA SER A 232 -1.48 1.12 17.89
C SER A 232 -1.77 1.26 16.39
N GLY A 233 -1.52 0.21 15.60
CA GLY A 233 -1.69 0.22 14.15
C GLY A 233 -0.51 0.83 13.39
N ARG A 234 0.62 1.08 14.04
CA ARG A 234 1.81 1.62 13.36
C ARG A 234 2.65 0.49 12.77
N VAL A 235 3.19 0.74 11.59
CA VAL A 235 4.13 -0.18 10.92
C VAL A 235 5.54 0.03 11.45
N VAL A 236 6.13 -1.04 11.98
CA VAL A 236 7.53 -1.13 12.37
C VAL A 236 8.21 -2.09 11.41
N SER A 237 9.10 -1.56 10.57
CA SER A 237 9.84 -2.35 9.59
C SER A 237 11.21 -2.73 10.14
N PHE A 238 11.62 -3.99 9.95
CA PHE A 238 12.89 -4.51 10.44
C PHE A 238 13.37 -5.66 9.56
N ASP A 239 14.67 -5.98 9.67
CA ASP A 239 15.28 -7.02 8.85
C ASP A 239 15.43 -8.31 9.67
N ALA A 240 14.99 -9.43 9.11
CA ALA A 240 15.21 -10.76 9.67
C ALA A 240 16.66 -11.21 9.44
N GLY A 241 17.20 -11.98 10.39
CA GLY A 241 18.44 -12.72 10.17
C GLY A 241 18.23 -13.77 9.08
N THR A 242 19.05 -13.76 8.04
CA THR A 242 18.89 -14.64 6.87
C THR A 242 20.23 -15.19 6.37
N GLN A 243 20.18 -16.27 5.59
CA GLN A 243 21.34 -16.91 4.97
C GLN A 243 21.13 -17.07 3.46
N THR A 244 22.23 -17.23 2.73
CA THR A 244 22.23 -17.53 1.30
C THR A 244 22.29 -19.03 1.10
N THR A 245 21.52 -19.54 0.15
CA THR A 245 21.50 -20.95 -0.27
C THR A 245 21.96 -21.06 -1.72
N ARG A 246 22.35 -22.27 -2.16
CA ARG A 246 22.74 -22.55 -3.55
C ARG A 246 21.91 -23.69 -4.13
N PHE A 247 21.69 -23.64 -5.44
CA PHE A 247 21.14 -24.75 -6.21
C PHE A 247 21.76 -24.79 -7.61
N GLU A 248 21.82 -25.97 -8.20
CA GLU A 248 22.23 -26.19 -9.59
C GLU A 248 21.01 -26.29 -10.51
N LEU A 249 21.02 -25.60 -11.65
CA LEU A 249 20.01 -25.75 -12.70
C LEU A 249 20.65 -26.34 -13.95
N THR A 250 20.24 -27.54 -14.33
CA THR A 250 20.87 -28.32 -15.42
C THR A 250 20.13 -28.28 -16.75
N GLY A 251 18.91 -27.73 -16.76
CA GLY A 251 18.06 -27.63 -17.95
C GLY A 251 16.76 -26.88 -17.67
N GLY A 252 15.84 -26.85 -18.64
CA GLY A 252 14.50 -26.27 -18.47
C GLY A 252 14.51 -24.88 -17.83
N LEU A 253 15.18 -23.92 -18.48
CA LEU A 253 15.56 -22.62 -17.89
C LEU A 253 14.39 -21.63 -17.75
N ALA A 254 13.25 -21.92 -18.35
CA ALA A 254 12.04 -21.12 -18.22
C ALA A 254 10.84 -22.03 -18.44
N ARG A 255 9.76 -21.77 -17.70
CA ARG A 255 8.47 -22.36 -18.06
C ARG A 255 8.08 -21.79 -19.41
N SER A 256 7.80 -22.66 -20.38
CA SER A 256 7.18 -22.25 -21.63
C SER A 256 5.82 -21.66 -21.27
N GLN A 257 5.80 -20.33 -21.19
CA GLN A 257 4.56 -19.60 -21.18
C GLN A 257 3.94 -19.82 -22.56
N LYS A 258 3.17 -20.91 -22.73
CA LYS A 258 1.83 -20.75 -23.28
C LYS A 258 1.09 -19.81 -22.31
N LEU A 259 1.53 -18.55 -22.21
CA LEU A 259 0.64 -17.49 -21.82
C LEU A 259 -0.54 -17.74 -22.72
N ALA A 260 -1.66 -18.02 -22.09
CA ALA A 260 -2.93 -17.82 -22.74
C ALA A 260 -2.92 -16.34 -23.14
N LEU A 261 -2.35 -16.04 -24.31
CA LEU A 261 -2.77 -15.03 -25.26
C LEU A 261 -4.21 -15.36 -25.67
N LYS A 262 -5.07 -15.67 -24.70
CA LYS A 262 -6.50 -15.63 -24.84
C LYS A 262 -6.79 -14.14 -24.95
N ASN A 263 -6.76 -13.67 -26.19
CA ASN A 263 -7.33 -12.42 -26.69
C ASN A 263 -6.52 -11.13 -26.57
N PHE A 264 -5.31 -11.12 -26.00
CA PHE A 264 -4.37 -10.02 -26.26
C PHE A 264 -3.61 -10.37 -27.54
N GLY A 265 -4.07 -9.82 -28.67
CA GLY A 265 -3.40 -10.00 -29.96
C GLY A 265 -1.90 -9.72 -29.86
N SER A 266 -1.11 -10.34 -30.76
CA SER A 266 0.32 -10.07 -31.02
C SER A 266 0.80 -8.74 -30.44
N PHE A 267 1.87 -8.75 -29.61
CA PHE A 267 2.54 -7.66 -28.85
C PHE A 267 2.75 -6.30 -29.58
N ASN A 268 1.70 -5.81 -30.22
CA ASN A 268 1.56 -4.49 -30.76
C ASN A 268 1.02 -3.69 -29.58
N GLN A 269 1.78 -2.68 -29.18
CA GLN A 269 1.28 -1.65 -28.27
C GLN A 269 -0.12 -1.22 -28.74
N PRO A 270 -1.14 -1.20 -27.86
CA PRO A 270 -2.48 -0.81 -28.27
C PRO A 270 -2.42 0.57 -28.94
N THR A 271 -3.05 0.71 -30.10
CA THR A 271 -3.14 2.00 -30.80
C THR A 271 -4.29 2.87 -30.28
N GLN A 272 -5.04 2.35 -29.32
CA GLN A 272 -6.14 2.99 -28.61
C GLN A 272 -6.29 2.37 -27.23
N MET A 273 -6.95 3.08 -26.32
CA MET A 273 -7.32 2.55 -25.00
C MET A 273 -8.24 1.33 -25.16
N LEU A 274 -7.89 0.23 -24.49
CA LEU A 274 -8.72 -0.97 -24.41
C LEU A 274 -9.17 -1.19 -22.96
N GLN A 275 -10.39 -1.66 -22.77
CA GLN A 275 -10.98 -1.89 -21.44
C GLN A 275 -11.66 -3.26 -21.42
N ASN A 276 -11.06 -4.21 -20.72
CA ASN A 276 -11.47 -5.61 -20.71
C ASN A 276 -12.26 -5.90 -19.44
N GLY A 277 -13.48 -6.43 -19.61
CA GLY A 277 -14.33 -6.82 -18.49
C GLY A 277 -14.85 -5.66 -17.63
N CYS A 278 -14.76 -4.42 -18.13
CA CYS A 278 -15.15 -3.23 -17.37
C CYS A 278 -16.65 -2.90 -17.56
N THR A 279 -17.35 -2.64 -16.46
CA THR A 279 -18.73 -2.11 -16.47
C THR A 279 -18.76 -0.67 -16.99
N PRO A 280 -19.89 -0.15 -17.49
CA PRO A 280 -19.97 1.24 -17.99
C PRO A 280 -19.46 2.29 -16.98
N ASP A 281 -19.73 2.12 -15.69
CA ASP A 281 -19.21 3.03 -14.65
C ASP A 281 -17.69 2.93 -14.51
N GLN A 282 -17.14 1.72 -14.54
CA GLN A 282 -15.68 1.52 -14.53
C GLN A 282 -15.03 2.14 -15.77
N GLN A 283 -15.65 2.00 -16.94
CA GLN A 283 -15.16 2.60 -18.19
C GLN A 283 -15.07 4.14 -18.09
N ASN A 284 -16.10 4.76 -17.50
CA ASN A 284 -16.12 6.20 -17.23
C ASN A 284 -15.02 6.61 -16.24
N MET A 285 -14.88 5.89 -15.12
CA MET A 285 -13.83 6.15 -14.12
C MET A 285 -12.42 6.02 -14.71
N ILE A 286 -12.19 5.02 -15.56
CA ILE A 286 -10.90 4.84 -16.25
C ILE A 286 -10.65 6.00 -17.21
N THR A 287 -11.65 6.37 -18.02
CA THR A 287 -11.52 7.47 -19.00
C THR A 287 -11.15 8.79 -18.31
N GLU A 288 -11.76 9.08 -17.17
CA GLU A 288 -11.42 10.25 -16.36
C GLU A 288 -9.99 10.14 -15.80
N ALA A 289 -9.64 9.01 -15.16
CA ALA A 289 -8.33 8.80 -14.57
C ALA A 289 -7.18 8.87 -15.58
N VAL A 290 -7.37 8.30 -16.78
CA VAL A 290 -6.42 8.33 -17.90
C VAL A 290 -6.15 9.76 -18.35
N THR A 291 -7.20 10.59 -18.45
CA THR A 291 -7.07 11.99 -18.84
C THR A 291 -6.18 12.77 -17.86
N TYR A 292 -6.41 12.58 -16.56
CA TYR A 292 -5.56 13.19 -15.53
C TYR A 292 -4.15 12.61 -15.48
N ALA A 293 -3.99 11.30 -15.72
CA ALA A 293 -2.68 10.64 -15.72
C ALA A 293 -1.76 11.23 -16.80
N ASP A 294 -2.24 11.35 -18.05
CA ASP A 294 -1.46 11.94 -19.14
C ASP A 294 -1.17 13.44 -18.90
N GLN A 295 -2.11 14.17 -18.28
CA GLN A 295 -1.87 15.55 -17.85
C GLN A 295 -0.76 15.64 -16.80
N TYR A 296 -0.79 14.79 -15.77
CA TYR A 296 0.21 14.75 -14.71
C TYR A 296 1.60 14.37 -15.25
N ILE A 297 1.67 13.37 -16.13
CA ILE A 297 2.91 12.97 -16.81
C ILE A 297 3.49 14.14 -17.61
N SER A 298 2.66 14.82 -18.41
CA SER A 298 3.09 15.97 -19.23
C SER A 298 3.56 17.16 -18.38
N ASN A 299 2.86 17.44 -17.28
CA ASN A 299 3.23 18.49 -16.33
C ASN A 299 4.53 18.16 -15.58
N ALA A 300 4.70 16.91 -15.16
CA ALA A 300 5.92 16.42 -14.51
C ALA A 300 7.14 16.55 -15.45
N LEU A 301 7.00 16.12 -16.71
CA LEU A 301 8.06 16.25 -17.71
C LEU A 301 8.42 17.72 -17.99
N THR A 302 7.41 18.58 -18.18
CA THR A 302 7.62 20.03 -18.40
C THR A 302 8.36 20.67 -17.23
N TYR A 303 7.98 20.32 -16.00
CA TYR A 303 8.65 20.78 -14.79
C TYR A 303 10.12 20.32 -14.74
N LEU A 304 10.39 19.04 -15.03
CA LEU A 304 11.75 18.52 -15.02
C LEU A 304 12.64 19.19 -16.08
N GLN A 305 12.08 19.57 -17.23
CA GLN A 305 12.79 20.27 -18.31
C GLN A 305 13.28 21.67 -17.89
N THR A 306 12.64 22.33 -16.93
CA THR A 306 13.05 23.65 -16.43
C THR A 306 14.00 23.57 -15.22
N LEU A 307 14.18 22.39 -14.65
CA LEU A 307 14.94 22.19 -13.42
C LEU A 307 16.45 22.41 -13.63
N SER A 308 17.01 23.35 -12.87
CA SER A 308 18.44 23.71 -12.90
C SER A 308 19.14 23.64 -11.53
N GLY A 309 18.44 23.16 -10.50
CA GLY A 309 18.94 23.01 -9.14
C GLY A 309 17.89 22.41 -8.21
N ASP A 310 18.16 22.42 -6.91
CA ASP A 310 17.26 21.89 -5.89
C ASP A 310 15.93 22.63 -5.83
N THR A 311 14.84 21.86 -5.70
CA THR A 311 13.49 22.36 -5.46
C THR A 311 12.79 21.49 -4.42
N PRO A 312 11.85 22.06 -3.65
CA PRO A 312 11.00 21.27 -2.77
C PRO A 312 10.31 20.08 -3.45
N ARG A 313 9.76 20.24 -4.66
CA ARG A 313 9.06 19.15 -5.36
C ARG A 313 10.01 18.00 -5.73
N TYR A 314 11.16 18.28 -6.34
CA TYR A 314 12.13 17.24 -6.70
C TYR A 314 12.76 16.63 -5.45
N GLY A 315 13.19 17.47 -4.50
CA GLY A 315 13.84 17.07 -3.26
C GLY A 315 13.01 16.12 -2.41
N THR A 316 11.69 16.34 -2.36
CA THR A 316 10.77 15.51 -1.56
C THR A 316 10.68 14.08 -2.09
N TRP A 317 10.69 13.90 -3.41
CA TRP A 317 10.41 12.61 -4.03
C TRP A 317 11.63 11.94 -4.66
N PHE A 318 12.73 12.65 -4.90
CA PHE A 318 13.92 12.08 -5.54
C PHE A 318 15.23 12.44 -4.83
N GLY A 319 15.15 13.20 -3.74
CA GLY A 319 16.31 13.62 -2.95
C GLY A 319 17.05 14.80 -3.58
N MET A 320 18.26 15.06 -3.12
CA MET A 320 19.06 16.20 -3.61
C MET A 320 19.23 16.15 -5.13
N TYR A 321 19.17 17.32 -5.76
CA TYR A 321 19.32 17.51 -7.19
C TYR A 321 20.63 16.90 -7.69
N ASP A 322 20.51 16.18 -8.79
CA ASP A 322 21.64 15.59 -9.51
C ASP A 322 21.25 15.49 -10.99
N PRO A 323 22.05 16.07 -11.90
CA PRO A 323 21.69 16.12 -13.31
C PRO A 323 21.43 14.74 -13.95
N GLN A 324 22.16 13.71 -13.55
CA GLN A 324 21.98 12.36 -14.10
C GLN A 324 20.68 11.75 -13.60
N ARG A 325 20.40 11.87 -12.30
CA ARG A 325 19.13 11.39 -11.73
C ARG A 325 17.92 12.14 -12.29
N VAL A 326 18.04 13.44 -12.54
CA VAL A 326 16.99 14.21 -13.22
C VAL A 326 16.76 13.66 -14.64
N GLU A 327 17.82 13.34 -15.38
CA GLU A 327 17.69 12.77 -16.71
C GLU A 327 17.05 11.37 -16.71
N THR A 328 17.35 10.54 -15.71
CA THR A 328 16.66 9.26 -15.48
C THR A 328 15.16 9.47 -15.33
N VAL A 329 14.74 10.37 -14.43
CA VAL A 329 13.31 10.65 -14.19
C VAL A 329 12.65 11.28 -15.43
N LYS A 330 13.35 12.18 -16.15
CA LYS A 330 12.87 12.73 -17.43
C LYS A 330 12.61 11.64 -18.45
N SER A 331 13.54 10.70 -18.61
CA SER A 331 13.39 9.57 -19.53
C SER A 331 12.17 8.72 -19.18
N HIS A 332 11.94 8.42 -17.89
CA HIS A 332 10.75 7.69 -17.47
C HIS A 332 9.46 8.41 -17.89
N TYR A 333 9.30 9.70 -17.57
CA TYR A 333 8.10 10.44 -17.96
C TYR A 333 7.97 10.62 -19.47
N ALA A 334 9.06 10.91 -20.18
CA ALA A 334 9.06 11.05 -21.64
C ALA A 334 8.57 9.77 -22.34
N ASN A 335 8.97 8.59 -21.84
CA ASN A 335 8.51 7.31 -22.37
C ASN A 335 7.06 6.96 -21.99
N SER A 336 6.49 7.65 -20.99
CA SER A 336 5.11 7.47 -20.52
C SER A 336 4.11 8.46 -21.13
N VAL A 337 4.55 9.55 -21.80
CA VAL A 337 3.64 10.55 -22.40
C VAL A 337 2.65 9.88 -23.35
N GLY A 338 1.35 10.09 -23.12
CA GLY A 338 0.26 9.58 -23.96
C GLY A 338 0.03 8.07 -23.82
N ARG A 339 0.79 7.38 -22.97
CA ARG A 339 0.66 5.92 -22.81
C ARG A 339 -0.59 5.54 -22.04
N ALA A 340 -1.11 6.42 -21.17
CA ALA A 340 -2.35 6.11 -20.46
C ALA A 340 -3.52 5.94 -21.44
N MET A 341 -3.61 6.75 -22.49
CA MET A 341 -4.61 6.61 -23.56
C MET A 341 -4.36 5.47 -24.54
N LEU A 342 -3.22 4.78 -24.45
CA LEU A 342 -2.82 3.69 -25.34
C LEU A 342 -2.61 2.37 -24.59
N SER A 343 -3.10 2.29 -23.35
CA SER A 343 -2.98 1.09 -22.51
C SER A 343 -4.25 0.26 -22.54
N THR A 344 -4.11 -1.01 -22.18
CA THR A 344 -5.22 -1.91 -21.89
C THR A 344 -5.44 -1.99 -20.39
N TYR A 345 -6.69 -1.84 -19.98
CA TYR A 345 -7.12 -1.91 -18.59
C TYR A 345 -8.00 -3.13 -18.38
N ASP A 346 -7.58 -4.02 -17.48
CA ASP A 346 -8.34 -5.20 -17.09
C ASP A 346 -9.05 -4.97 -15.76
N CYS A 347 -10.39 -5.07 -15.79
CA CYS A 347 -11.27 -4.83 -14.65
C CYS A 347 -11.72 -6.12 -13.94
N MET A 348 -11.36 -7.30 -14.45
CA MET A 348 -11.67 -8.59 -13.83
C MET A 348 -10.40 -9.44 -13.66
N PRO A 349 -9.38 -8.94 -12.94
CA PRO A 349 -8.16 -9.70 -12.75
C PRO A 349 -8.35 -10.92 -11.83
N ASP A 350 -7.66 -12.01 -12.15
CA ASP A 350 -7.71 -13.26 -11.41
C ASP A 350 -6.72 -13.32 -10.22
N SER A 351 -5.83 -12.34 -10.06
CA SER A 351 -4.66 -12.45 -9.16
C SER A 351 -4.51 -11.30 -8.15
N CYS A 352 -5.61 -10.76 -7.64
CA CYS A 352 -5.56 -9.74 -6.59
C CYS A 352 -5.48 -10.35 -5.19
N GLN A 353 -4.63 -9.79 -4.33
CA GLN A 353 -4.71 -9.96 -2.88
C GLN A 353 -5.35 -8.73 -2.22
N ASP A 354 -5.84 -8.87 -0.99
CA ASP A 354 -6.31 -7.72 -0.21
C ASP A 354 -5.17 -6.69 -0.06
N GLY A 355 -5.46 -5.42 -0.35
CA GLY A 355 -4.47 -4.35 -0.39
C GLY A 355 -3.75 -4.14 -1.72
N SER A 356 -3.87 -5.06 -2.68
CA SER A 356 -3.48 -4.76 -4.06
C SER A 356 -4.36 -3.63 -4.62
N VAL A 357 -3.71 -2.63 -5.21
CA VAL A 357 -4.36 -1.53 -5.91
C VAL A 357 -4.48 -1.88 -7.39
N ALA A 358 -3.35 -2.25 -7.97
CA ALA A 358 -3.22 -2.72 -9.33
C ALA A 358 -1.97 -3.61 -9.42
N TYR A 359 -1.77 -4.22 -10.59
CA TYR A 359 -0.52 -4.90 -10.90
C TYR A 359 -0.28 -4.94 -12.41
N VAL A 360 0.97 -5.23 -12.78
CA VAL A 360 1.41 -5.44 -14.16
C VAL A 360 2.34 -6.64 -14.27
N TRP A 361 2.50 -7.13 -15.50
CA TRP A 361 3.62 -7.98 -15.89
C TRP A 361 4.47 -7.21 -16.89
N ARG A 362 5.78 -7.09 -16.62
CA ARG A 362 6.69 -6.34 -17.50
C ARG A 362 6.71 -6.90 -18.93
N GLN A 363 6.44 -8.20 -19.09
CA GLN A 363 6.36 -8.89 -20.38
C GLN A 363 5.07 -8.56 -21.16
N GLN A 364 4.10 -7.88 -20.56
CA GLN A 364 2.85 -7.43 -21.20
C GLN A 364 2.78 -5.88 -21.19
N PRO A 365 3.69 -5.21 -21.92
CA PRO A 365 3.83 -3.77 -21.83
C PRO A 365 2.55 -3.04 -22.22
N GLY A 366 2.04 -2.21 -21.31
CA GLY A 366 0.80 -1.43 -21.51
C GLY A 366 -0.48 -2.16 -21.08
N VAL A 367 -0.40 -3.30 -20.38
CA VAL A 367 -1.56 -3.96 -19.78
C VAL A 367 -1.53 -3.75 -18.26
N ILE A 368 -2.57 -3.11 -17.72
CA ILE A 368 -2.72 -2.78 -16.30
C ILE A 368 -3.96 -3.49 -15.75
N HIS A 369 -3.78 -4.22 -14.64
CA HIS A 369 -4.84 -4.98 -13.99
C HIS A 369 -5.30 -4.28 -12.72
N PHE A 370 -6.57 -3.89 -12.62
CA PHE A 370 -7.10 -3.13 -11.49
C PHE A 370 -7.72 -4.03 -10.43
N CYS A 371 -7.18 -3.96 -9.22
CA CYS A 371 -7.71 -4.66 -8.06
C CYS A 371 -8.78 -3.83 -7.33
N GLY A 372 -9.45 -4.44 -6.35
CA GLY A 372 -10.58 -3.83 -5.63
C GLY A 372 -10.30 -2.43 -5.08
N TRP A 373 -9.06 -2.16 -4.62
CA TRP A 373 -8.72 -0.88 -4.01
C TRP A 373 -8.57 0.27 -5.01
N PHE A 374 -8.29 0.01 -6.29
CA PHE A 374 -8.27 1.07 -7.31
C PHE A 374 -9.61 1.80 -7.39
N TRP A 375 -10.71 1.06 -7.28
CA TRP A 375 -12.06 1.60 -7.47
C TRP A 375 -12.50 2.56 -6.36
N THR A 376 -11.92 2.48 -5.17
CA THR A 376 -12.26 3.37 -4.04
C THR A 376 -11.45 4.67 -4.02
N ARG A 377 -10.33 4.72 -4.75
CA ARG A 377 -9.45 5.91 -4.81
C ARG A 377 -10.11 7.12 -5.49
N PRO A 378 -9.75 8.36 -5.16
CA PRO A 378 -10.23 9.53 -5.91
C PRO A 378 -9.72 9.48 -7.36
N ALA A 379 -10.41 10.15 -8.29
CA ALA A 379 -10.00 10.17 -9.68
C ALA A 379 -8.60 10.81 -9.87
N TYR A 380 -8.32 11.88 -9.12
CA TYR A 380 -7.10 12.68 -9.14
C TYR A 380 -6.71 13.13 -7.73
N GLY A 381 -5.55 13.80 -7.57
CA GLY A 381 -5.01 14.20 -6.27
C GLY A 381 -4.13 13.11 -5.66
N SER A 382 -4.03 13.06 -4.32
CA SER A 382 -3.15 12.10 -3.64
C SER A 382 -3.72 10.68 -3.65
N ASN A 383 -2.86 9.68 -3.89
CA ASN A 383 -3.21 8.26 -3.95
C ASN A 383 -4.41 7.99 -4.85
N SER A 384 -4.41 8.62 -6.02
CA SER A 384 -5.53 8.66 -6.95
C SER A 384 -5.51 7.50 -7.95
N LYS A 385 -6.60 7.34 -8.69
CA LYS A 385 -6.65 6.46 -9.87
C LYS A 385 -5.65 6.92 -10.93
N ALA A 386 -5.57 8.23 -11.19
CA ALA A 386 -4.58 8.80 -12.12
C ALA A 386 -3.15 8.48 -11.67
N GLY A 387 -2.82 8.71 -10.39
CA GLY A 387 -1.52 8.36 -9.83
C GLY A 387 -1.22 6.86 -9.90
N THR A 388 -2.22 6.01 -9.65
CA THR A 388 -2.08 4.55 -9.79
C THR A 388 -1.72 4.17 -11.22
N ILE A 389 -2.36 4.75 -12.23
CA ILE A 389 -1.99 4.51 -13.64
C ILE A 389 -0.54 4.93 -13.91
N ILE A 390 -0.11 6.08 -13.38
CA ILE A 390 1.28 6.55 -13.53
C ILE A 390 2.26 5.58 -12.88
N HIS A 391 1.98 5.12 -11.65
CA HIS A 391 2.78 4.11 -10.95
C HIS A 391 3.01 2.90 -11.87
N GLU A 392 1.93 2.28 -12.35
CA GLU A 392 2.00 1.06 -13.16
C GLU A 392 2.70 1.28 -14.51
N LEU A 393 2.46 2.43 -15.15
CA LEU A 393 3.11 2.78 -16.41
C LEU A 393 4.64 2.87 -16.27
N THR A 394 5.15 3.30 -15.12
CA THR A 394 6.60 3.44 -14.91
C THR A 394 7.33 2.09 -14.84
N HIS A 395 6.65 1.00 -14.50
CA HIS A 395 7.28 -0.33 -14.51
C HIS A 395 7.69 -0.78 -15.91
N PHE A 396 7.01 -0.28 -16.95
CA PHE A 396 7.37 -0.51 -18.35
C PHE A 396 8.53 0.38 -18.82
N THR A 397 8.88 1.42 -18.06
CA THR A 397 10.00 2.32 -18.35
C THR A 397 11.22 2.07 -17.45
N GLY A 398 11.09 1.18 -16.47
CA GLY A 398 12.23 0.62 -15.73
C GLY A 398 12.14 0.71 -14.21
N THR A 399 11.06 1.25 -13.64
CA THR A 399 10.91 1.31 -12.18
C THR A 399 10.58 -0.05 -11.59
N GLU A 400 10.90 -0.19 -10.32
CA GLU A 400 10.52 -1.30 -9.45
C GLU A 400 9.72 -0.74 -8.26
N ASP A 401 9.11 -1.62 -7.49
CA ASP A 401 8.59 -1.29 -6.17
C ASP A 401 9.68 -1.54 -5.14
N TYR A 402 10.31 -0.51 -4.60
CA TYR A 402 11.26 -0.65 -3.49
C TYR A 402 10.61 -0.39 -2.13
N VAL A 403 9.68 0.57 -2.10
CA VAL A 403 8.88 0.95 -0.93
C VAL A 403 7.51 1.40 -1.39
N TYR A 404 6.50 1.20 -0.54
CA TYR A 404 5.15 1.70 -0.76
C TYR A 404 4.80 2.84 0.20
N GLY A 405 3.94 3.76 -0.26
CA GLY A 405 3.40 4.86 0.51
C GLY A 405 4.28 6.11 0.51
N GLY A 406 3.66 7.26 0.74
CA GLY A 406 4.32 8.56 0.66
C GLY A 406 5.44 8.74 1.69
N ALA A 407 5.23 8.27 2.93
CA ALA A 407 6.26 8.33 3.98
C ALA A 407 7.50 7.50 3.61
N GLY A 408 7.31 6.25 3.18
CA GLY A 408 8.40 5.39 2.73
C GLY A 408 9.14 5.97 1.52
N SER A 409 8.40 6.53 0.57
CA SER A 409 8.96 7.18 -0.62
C SER A 409 9.82 8.40 -0.29
N MET A 410 9.37 9.25 0.64
CA MET A 410 10.17 10.40 1.11
C MET A 410 11.42 9.95 1.87
N ASP A 411 11.33 8.91 2.69
CA ASP A 411 12.49 8.39 3.42
C ASP A 411 13.49 7.71 2.48
N LEU A 412 13.00 7.03 1.43
CA LEU A 412 13.84 6.50 0.36
C LEU A 412 14.55 7.62 -0.40
N ALA A 413 13.85 8.71 -0.73
CA ALA A 413 14.43 9.88 -1.37
C ALA A 413 15.52 10.54 -0.52
N ARG A 414 15.37 10.58 0.81
CA ARG A 414 16.37 11.12 1.73
C ARG A 414 17.59 10.21 1.89
N SER A 415 17.36 8.91 2.04
CA SER A 415 18.41 7.95 2.40
C SER A 415 19.18 7.42 1.19
N THR A 416 18.46 7.16 0.09
CA THR A 416 19.01 6.48 -1.09
C THR A 416 18.42 7.06 -2.40
N PRO A 417 18.75 8.31 -2.76
CA PRO A 417 18.22 8.98 -3.96
C PRO A 417 18.32 8.16 -5.27
N ALA A 418 19.40 7.40 -5.44
CA ALA A 418 19.61 6.54 -6.61
C ALA A 418 18.57 5.41 -6.74
N VAL A 419 17.98 4.97 -5.62
CA VAL A 419 16.90 3.99 -5.60
C VAL A 419 15.54 4.69 -5.70
N ALA A 420 15.38 5.88 -5.11
CA ALA A 420 14.16 6.66 -5.21
C ALA A 420 13.76 7.00 -6.65
N VAL A 421 14.73 7.34 -7.51
CA VAL A 421 14.50 7.57 -8.96
C VAL A 421 14.18 6.30 -9.75
N MET A 422 14.21 5.14 -9.10
CA MET A 422 13.81 3.85 -9.68
C MET A 422 12.56 3.29 -8.97
N ASN A 423 11.95 4.00 -8.02
CA ASN A 423 10.75 3.56 -7.31
C ASN A 423 9.47 4.11 -7.96
N ALA A 424 8.50 3.25 -8.25
CA ALA A 424 7.26 3.64 -8.92
C ALA A 424 6.41 4.64 -8.09
N ASP A 425 6.30 4.43 -6.78
CA ASP A 425 5.57 5.34 -5.90
C ASP A 425 6.17 6.75 -5.85
N ASN A 426 7.51 6.87 -5.90
CA ASN A 426 8.16 8.19 -5.97
C ASN A 426 7.75 8.96 -7.24
N HIS A 427 7.55 8.27 -8.38
CA HIS A 427 7.03 8.88 -9.60
C HIS A 427 5.54 9.21 -9.50
N MET A 428 4.73 8.33 -8.90
CA MET A 428 3.33 8.62 -8.65
C MET A 428 3.17 9.92 -7.84
N TYR A 429 3.80 10.01 -6.68
CA TYR A 429 3.64 11.17 -5.80
C TYR A 429 4.24 12.46 -6.37
N PHE A 430 5.36 12.35 -7.09
CA PHE A 430 5.92 13.50 -7.81
C PHE A 430 4.96 14.04 -8.88
N ALA A 431 4.29 13.15 -9.62
CA ALA A 431 3.35 13.53 -10.68
C ALA A 431 2.03 14.07 -10.11
N GLU A 432 1.48 13.43 -9.07
CA GLU A 432 0.28 13.88 -8.36
C GLU A 432 0.46 15.29 -7.78
N ASN A 433 1.65 15.59 -7.24
CA ASN A 433 2.02 16.87 -6.64
C ASN A 433 0.92 17.45 -5.74
N TYR A 434 0.47 16.67 -4.75
CA TYR A 434 -0.66 17.00 -3.89
C TYR A 434 -0.30 16.86 -2.40
N PRO A 435 -0.31 17.95 -1.59
CA PRO A 435 -0.49 19.34 -2.02
C PRO A 435 0.67 19.82 -2.91
N ALA A 436 0.42 20.86 -3.71
CA ALA A 436 1.38 21.34 -4.70
C ALA A 436 2.67 21.86 -4.05
N LEU A 437 3.79 21.27 -4.48
CA LEU A 437 5.14 21.75 -4.25
C LEU A 437 5.67 22.35 -5.57
N GLN A 438 6.53 23.37 -5.45
CA GLN A 438 7.26 23.97 -6.57
C GLN A 438 8.73 23.62 -6.48
#